data_AF-A0AAX2J1M2-F1
#
_entry.id   AF-A0AAX2J1M2-F1
#
_cell.length_a   1.000
_cell.length_b   1.000
_cell.length_c   1.000
_cell.angle_alpha   90.00
_cell.angle_beta   90.00
_cell.angle_gamma   90.00
#
_symmetry.space_group_name_H-M   'P 1'
#
loop_
_entity.id
_entity.type
_entity.pdbx_description
1 polymer ?
#
loop_
_entity_poly.entity_id
_entity_poly.type
_entity_poly.pdbx_seq_one_letter_code
_entity_poly.pdbx_strand_id
1 'polypeptide(L)'
;MAKNVSLFLLYSASIFIIYNNSSQSIQQRYFKTIIACNDLTKQFYDIARSIESTKGITPTFVFLDKYATGSELSSYQAKMFAEGIISKIYSVERGHVFGAESLMYRYWSSTGNVIGTPLIVISKDRKALDNPKYKNKIVKSPLYIKSDLMVREKE
;
A
#
# COMPACT_ATOMS: atom_id res chain seq x y z
N MET A 1 -1.89 -51.37 -20.53
CA MET A 1 -1.76 -50.21 -21.45
C MET A 1 -2.81 -49.11 -21.20
N ALA A 2 -4.10 -49.43 -21.04
CA ALA A 2 -5.17 -48.43 -20.91
C ALA A 2 -5.06 -47.45 -19.71
N LYS A 3 -4.50 -47.88 -18.57
CA LYS A 3 -4.37 -47.02 -17.37
C LYS A 3 -3.44 -45.81 -17.56
N ASN A 4 -2.34 -45.99 -18.32
CA ASN A 4 -1.36 -44.93 -18.53
C ASN A 4 -1.87 -43.87 -19.52
N VAL A 5 -2.72 -44.27 -20.47
CA VAL A 5 -3.35 -43.37 -21.44
C VAL A 5 -4.40 -42.48 -20.76
N SER A 6 -5.20 -43.04 -19.84
CA SER A 6 -6.20 -42.28 -19.07
C SER A 6 -5.56 -41.23 -18.15
N LEU A 7 -4.45 -41.58 -17.49
CA LEU A 7 -3.70 -40.64 -16.65
C LEU A 7 -3.15 -39.47 -17.49
N PHE A 8 -2.63 -39.75 -18.67
CA PHE A 8 -2.07 -38.73 -19.56
C PHE A 8 -3.14 -37.76 -20.08
N LEU A 9 -4.34 -38.26 -20.38
CA LEU A 9 -5.49 -37.44 -20.78
C LEU A 9 -6.00 -36.55 -19.63
N LEU A 10 -5.98 -37.04 -18.39
CA LEU A 10 -6.32 -36.22 -17.22
C LEU A 10 -5.29 -35.11 -16.98
N TYR A 11 -4.00 -35.40 -17.13
CA TYR A 11 -2.94 -34.40 -17.00
C TYR A 11 -2.98 -33.36 -18.13
N SER A 12 -3.20 -33.78 -19.38
CA SER A 12 -3.29 -32.83 -20.49
C SER A 12 -4.55 -31.96 -20.39
N ALA A 13 -5.68 -32.51 -19.95
CA ALA A 13 -6.90 -31.75 -19.72
C ALA A 13 -6.75 -30.72 -18.59
N SER A 14 -6.09 -31.08 -17.48
CA SER A 14 -5.85 -30.14 -16.37
C SER A 14 -4.88 -29.03 -16.75
N ILE A 15 -3.82 -29.32 -17.50
CA ILE A 15 -2.91 -28.29 -18.05
C ILE A 15 -3.65 -27.39 -19.05
N PHE A 16 -4.49 -27.96 -19.90
CA PHE A 16 -5.28 -27.21 -20.88
C PHE A 16 -6.33 -26.29 -20.21
N ILE A 17 -6.94 -26.74 -19.11
CA ILE A 17 -7.84 -25.92 -18.29
C ILE A 17 -7.06 -24.79 -17.62
N ILE A 18 -5.87 -25.04 -17.04
CA ILE A 18 -5.05 -23.97 -16.44
C ILE A 18 -4.62 -22.95 -17.50
N TYR A 19 -4.24 -23.41 -18.69
CA TYR A 19 -3.82 -22.55 -19.79
C TYR A 19 -4.97 -21.69 -20.33
N ASN A 20 -6.16 -22.26 -20.51
CA ASN A 20 -7.33 -21.51 -21.00
C ASN A 20 -8.08 -20.71 -19.92
N ASN A 21 -7.99 -21.12 -18.65
CA ASN A 21 -8.62 -20.42 -17.52
C ASN A 21 -7.76 -19.27 -16.98
N SER A 22 -6.58 -19.06 -17.57
CA SER A 22 -5.85 -17.79 -17.50
C SER A 22 -6.63 -16.71 -18.27
N SER A 23 -7.80 -16.34 -17.76
CA SER A 23 -8.64 -15.29 -18.32
C SER A 23 -7.79 -14.02 -18.49
N GLN A 24 -7.63 -13.60 -19.74
CA GLN A 24 -6.85 -12.41 -20.12
C GLN A 24 -7.26 -11.17 -19.30
N SER A 25 -8.51 -11.13 -18.85
CA SER A 25 -9.08 -10.11 -17.96
C SER A 25 -8.46 -10.11 -16.56
N ILE A 26 -8.13 -11.28 -16.00
CA ILE A 26 -7.49 -11.42 -14.70
C ILE A 26 -6.05 -10.91 -14.77
N GLN A 27 -5.29 -11.31 -15.80
CA GLN A 27 -3.92 -10.82 -16.01
C GLN A 27 -3.87 -9.30 -16.22
N GLN A 28 -4.78 -8.76 -17.04
CA GLN A 28 -4.91 -7.31 -17.23
C GLN A 28 -5.25 -6.57 -15.94
N ARG A 29 -6.11 -7.14 -15.08
CA ARG A 29 -6.42 -6.58 -13.75
C ARG A 29 -5.18 -6.53 -12.86
N TYR A 30 -4.40 -7.61 -12.77
CA TYR A 30 -3.18 -7.62 -11.98
C TYR A 30 -2.13 -6.63 -12.50
N PHE A 31 -1.91 -6.57 -13.82
CA PHE A 31 -0.99 -5.59 -14.42
C PHE A 31 -1.40 -4.15 -14.12
N LYS A 32 -2.69 -3.83 -14.26
CA LYS A 32 -3.22 -2.49 -13.91
C LYS A 32 -3.00 -2.16 -12.44
N THR A 33 -3.24 -3.11 -11.54
CA THR A 33 -3.01 -2.92 -10.11
C THR A 33 -1.54 -2.69 -9.79
N ILE A 34 -0.62 -3.46 -10.39
CA ILE A 34 0.83 -3.29 -10.18
C ILE A 34 1.30 -1.91 -10.67
N ILE A 35 0.87 -1.50 -11.87
CA ILE A 35 1.20 -0.18 -12.43
C ILE A 35 0.64 0.92 -11.52
N ALA A 36 -0.61 0.79 -11.07
CA ALA A 36 -1.22 1.75 -10.15
C ALA A 36 -0.48 1.85 -8.80
N CYS A 37 0.02 0.74 -8.25
CA CYS A 37 0.80 0.75 -7.02
C CYS A 37 2.18 1.40 -7.19
N ASN A 38 2.85 1.19 -8.32
CA ASN A 38 4.10 1.90 -8.65
C ASN A 38 3.86 3.41 -8.70
N ASP A 39 2.86 3.85 -9.46
CA ASP A 39 2.56 5.28 -9.64
C ASP A 39 2.12 5.93 -8.32
N LEU A 40 1.32 5.22 -7.50
CA LEU A 40 0.91 5.69 -6.19
C LEU A 40 2.10 5.82 -5.23
N THR A 41 3.00 4.83 -5.23
CA THR A 41 4.23 4.86 -4.41
C THR A 41 5.11 6.03 -4.80
N LYS A 42 5.24 6.31 -6.09
CA LYS A 42 5.99 7.46 -6.60
C LYS A 42 5.36 8.78 -6.16
N GLN A 43 4.04 8.92 -6.26
CA GLN A 43 3.33 10.11 -5.79
C GLN A 43 3.52 10.34 -4.29
N PHE A 44 3.43 9.29 -3.48
CA PHE A 44 3.72 9.40 -2.05
C PHE A 44 5.17 9.82 -1.80
N TYR A 45 6.13 9.21 -2.49
CA TYR A 45 7.54 9.58 -2.40
C TYR A 45 7.76 11.06 -2.73
N ASP A 46 7.15 11.59 -3.79
CA ASP A 46 7.27 12.99 -4.21
C ASP A 46 6.68 13.95 -3.16
N ILE A 47 5.53 13.60 -2.57
CA ILE A 47 4.93 14.37 -1.47
C ILE A 47 5.86 14.40 -0.26
N ALA A 48 6.38 13.24 0.16
CA ALA A 48 7.28 13.14 1.29
C ALA A 48 8.60 13.90 1.05
N ARG A 49 9.12 13.86 -0.18
CA ARG A 49 10.33 14.59 -0.59
C ARG A 49 10.11 16.10 -0.55
N SER A 50 8.95 16.56 -1.04
CA SER A 50 8.58 17.97 -0.97
C SER A 50 8.47 18.45 0.49
N ILE A 51 7.85 17.65 1.36
CA ILE A 51 7.71 17.97 2.79
C ILE A 51 9.08 18.03 3.47
N GLU A 52 9.94 17.03 3.24
CA GLU A 52 11.29 17.02 3.78
C GLU A 52 12.10 18.21 3.29
N SER A 53 12.08 18.50 1.99
CA SER A 53 12.79 19.65 1.42
C SER A 53 12.32 20.98 2.01
N THR A 54 11.05 21.07 2.41
CA THR A 54 10.48 22.29 2.99
C THR A 54 10.78 22.40 4.49
N LYS A 55 10.80 21.29 5.21
CA LYS A 55 10.91 21.27 6.69
C LYS A 55 12.29 20.91 7.21
N GLY A 56 13.17 20.38 6.38
CA GLY A 56 14.48 19.84 6.77
C GLY A 56 14.39 18.58 7.67
N ILE A 57 13.20 17.99 7.82
CA ILE A 57 12.96 16.84 8.69
C ILE A 57 12.28 15.74 7.87
N THR A 58 12.81 14.53 7.97
CA THR A 58 12.26 13.34 7.30
C THR A 58 10.85 13.05 7.79
N PRO A 59 9.83 13.06 6.91
CA PRO A 59 8.48 12.70 7.29
C PRO A 59 8.31 11.19 7.49
N THR A 60 7.26 10.83 8.21
CA THR A 60 6.81 9.44 8.41
C THR A 60 5.39 9.28 7.88
N PHE A 61 5.14 8.24 7.09
CA PHE A 61 3.79 7.88 6.67
C PHE A 61 3.05 7.20 7.81
N VAL A 62 1.79 7.57 8.01
CA VAL A 62 0.93 6.94 9.02
C VAL A 62 -0.38 6.51 8.38
N PHE A 63 -0.58 5.21 8.27
CA PHE A 63 -1.80 4.63 7.73
C PHE A 63 -2.83 4.39 8.84
N LEU A 64 -4.03 4.95 8.66
CA LEU A 64 -5.16 4.76 9.59
C LEU A 64 -6.07 3.59 9.20
N ASP A 65 -5.88 3.00 8.02
CA ASP A 65 -6.68 1.88 7.57
C ASP A 65 -6.23 0.56 8.20
N LYS A 66 -7.17 -0.37 8.36
CA LYS A 66 -6.90 -1.73 8.85
C LYS A 66 -6.20 -2.60 7.78
N TYR A 67 -6.14 -2.11 6.54
CA TYR A 67 -5.74 -2.88 5.37
C TYR A 67 -4.22 -2.91 5.15
N ALA A 68 -3.83 -3.66 4.13
CA ALA A 68 -2.44 -3.90 3.74
C ALA A 68 -1.74 -2.69 3.09
N THR A 69 -2.39 -1.53 2.94
CA THR A 69 -1.86 -0.44 2.11
C THR A 69 -0.54 0.14 2.64
N GLY A 70 -0.34 0.21 3.96
CA GLY A 70 0.97 0.55 4.52
C GLY A 70 2.05 -0.50 4.20
N SER A 71 1.69 -1.80 4.25
CA SER A 71 2.62 -2.89 3.91
C SER A 71 2.93 -2.92 2.41
N GLU A 72 1.95 -2.68 1.55
CA GLU A 72 2.14 -2.51 0.10
C GLU A 72 3.09 -1.36 -0.19
N LEU A 73 2.87 -0.18 0.43
CA LEU A 73 3.77 0.95 0.25
C LEU A 73 5.20 0.59 0.65
N SER A 74 5.40 -0.05 1.80
CA SER A 74 6.73 -0.50 2.23
C SER A 74 7.38 -1.45 1.22
N SER A 75 6.64 -2.42 0.69
CA SER A 75 7.14 -3.36 -0.31
C SER A 75 7.52 -2.66 -1.62
N TYR A 76 6.67 -1.76 -2.12
CA TYR A 76 6.92 -1.04 -3.37
C TYR A 76 8.04 0.00 -3.23
N GLN A 77 8.18 0.67 -2.08
CA GLN A 77 9.34 1.53 -1.81
C GLN A 77 10.64 0.72 -1.84
N ALA A 78 10.69 -0.45 -1.19
CA ALA A 78 11.87 -1.30 -1.18
C ALA A 78 12.27 -1.75 -2.60
N LYS A 79 11.28 -2.15 -3.39
CA LYS A 79 11.48 -2.49 -4.81
C LYS A 79 12.04 -1.31 -5.60
N MET A 80 11.39 -0.15 -5.54
CA MET A 80 11.81 1.04 -6.28
C MET A 80 13.18 1.56 -5.85
N PHE A 81 13.53 1.39 -4.57
CA PHE A 81 14.86 1.73 -4.05
C PHE A 81 15.93 0.78 -4.62
N ALA A 82 15.66 -0.53 -4.64
CA ALA A 82 16.56 -1.51 -5.25
C ALA A 82 16.76 -1.29 -6.77
N GLU A 83 15.73 -0.80 -7.45
CA GLU A 83 15.78 -0.43 -8.87
C GLU A 83 16.40 0.95 -9.14
N GLY A 84 16.78 1.70 -8.09
CA GLY A 84 17.37 3.04 -8.21
C GLY A 84 16.39 4.15 -8.65
N ILE A 85 15.08 3.85 -8.65
CA ILE A 85 14.02 4.80 -9.04
C ILE A 85 13.82 5.88 -7.98
N ILE A 86 13.95 5.51 -6.70
CA ILE A 86 13.90 6.42 -5.55
C ILE A 86 15.22 6.38 -4.79
N SER A 87 15.63 7.51 -4.23
CA SER A 87 16.93 7.61 -3.53
C SER A 87 16.91 7.20 -2.07
N LYS A 88 15.74 6.93 -1.50
CA LYS A 88 15.56 6.57 -0.09
C LYS A 88 14.18 6.00 0.20
N ILE A 89 14.05 5.34 1.34
CA ILE A 89 12.81 4.77 1.85
C ILE A 89 12.32 5.63 3.03
N TYR A 90 11.06 6.04 3.02
CA TYR A 90 10.42 6.70 4.15
C TYR A 90 9.81 5.67 5.09
N SER A 91 9.84 5.95 6.40
CA SER A 91 9.20 5.10 7.39
C SER A 91 7.69 5.07 7.21
N VAL A 92 7.11 3.88 7.42
CA VAL A 92 5.68 3.63 7.31
C VAL A 92 5.22 3.04 8.63
N GLU A 93 4.37 3.78 9.32
CA GLU A 93 3.76 3.42 10.59
C GLU A 93 2.25 3.26 10.43
N ARG A 94 1.61 2.68 11.45
CA ARG A 94 0.15 2.55 11.53
C ARG A 94 -0.42 3.51 12.57
N GLY A 95 -1.75 3.58 12.66
CA GLY A 95 -2.48 4.37 13.65
C GLY A 95 -2.09 4.10 15.13
N HIS A 96 -1.30 3.07 15.43
CA HIS A 96 -0.73 2.83 16.75
C HIS A 96 0.07 4.03 17.30
N VAL A 97 0.69 4.84 16.44
CA VAL A 97 1.43 6.06 16.83
C VAL A 97 0.55 7.10 17.53
N PHE A 98 -0.77 6.99 17.37
CA PHE A 98 -1.76 7.84 18.04
C PHE A 98 -2.40 7.18 19.26
N GLY A 99 -1.87 6.05 19.73
CA GLY A 99 -2.39 5.32 20.89
C GLY A 99 -3.68 4.53 20.61
N ALA A 100 -3.91 4.14 19.36
CA ALA A 100 -5.13 3.46 18.92
C ALA A 100 -5.08 1.92 19.01
N GLU A 101 -3.97 1.34 19.49
CA GLU A 101 -3.72 -0.11 19.44
C GLU A 101 -3.55 -0.77 20.82
N SER A 102 -3.68 -2.10 20.83
CA SER A 102 -3.63 -2.92 22.04
C SER A 102 -2.27 -2.84 22.74
N LEU A 103 -2.27 -3.11 24.05
CA LEU A 103 -1.05 -3.11 24.88
C LEU A 103 0.03 -4.04 24.32
N MET A 104 -0.36 -5.15 23.67
CA MET A 104 0.56 -6.11 23.06
C MET A 104 1.31 -5.52 21.86
N TYR A 105 0.63 -4.74 21.02
CA TYR A 105 1.27 -4.11 19.86
C TYR A 105 2.36 -3.13 20.30
N ARG A 106 2.11 -2.35 21.36
CA ARG A 106 3.11 -1.44 21.94
C ARG A 106 4.39 -2.14 22.43
N TYR A 107 4.29 -3.40 22.83
CA TYR A 107 5.43 -4.18 23.33
C TYR A 107 6.29 -4.77 22.21
N TRP A 108 5.71 -5.02 21.04
CA TRP A 108 6.40 -5.63 19.90
C TRP A 108 6.76 -4.65 18.80
N SER A 109 6.05 -3.52 18.69
CA SER A 109 6.49 -2.42 17.84
C SER A 109 7.67 -1.75 18.54
N SER A 110 8.86 -1.82 17.95
CA SER A 110 9.90 -0.82 18.24
C SER A 110 9.33 0.50 17.76
N THR A 111 8.64 1.24 18.62
CA THR A 111 8.09 2.55 18.27
C THR A 111 9.26 3.40 17.83
N GLY A 112 9.44 3.52 16.51
CA GLY A 112 10.28 4.55 15.92
C GLY A 112 9.77 5.84 16.51
N ASN A 113 10.67 6.63 17.09
CA ASN A 113 10.29 7.85 17.79
C ASN A 113 9.78 8.86 16.75
N VAL A 114 8.48 8.77 16.42
CA VAL A 114 7.77 9.69 15.52
C VAL A 114 7.47 11.04 16.20
N ILE A 115 7.91 11.22 17.44
CA ILE A 115 7.83 12.49 18.14
C ILE A 115 8.77 13.49 17.46
N GLY A 116 8.22 14.63 17.04
CA GLY A 116 8.98 15.70 16.39
C GLY A 116 9.17 15.53 14.88
N THR A 117 8.68 14.44 14.27
CA THR A 117 8.72 14.27 12.82
C THR A 117 7.41 14.70 12.15
N PRO A 118 7.45 15.24 10.92
CA PRO A 118 6.24 15.49 10.15
C PRO A 118 5.52 14.19 9.83
N LEU A 119 4.24 14.09 10.18
CA LEU A 119 3.43 12.91 9.86
C LEU A 119 2.61 13.16 8.59
N ILE A 120 2.66 12.20 7.67
CA ILE A 120 1.79 12.15 6.49
C ILE A 120 0.72 11.10 6.77
N VAL A 121 -0.45 11.56 7.20
CA VAL A 121 -1.55 10.68 7.61
C VAL A 121 -2.39 10.31 6.38
N ILE A 122 -2.55 9.01 6.14
CA ILE A 122 -3.24 8.47 4.96
C ILE A 122 -4.39 7.58 5.43
N SER A 123 -5.56 7.76 4.81
CA SER A 123 -6.74 6.94 5.05
C SER A 123 -7.61 6.88 3.80
N LYS A 124 -8.22 5.71 3.55
CA LYS A 124 -9.29 5.56 2.55
C LYS A 124 -10.64 6.08 3.07
N ASP A 125 -10.85 6.01 4.38
CA ASP A 125 -12.06 6.52 5.02
C ASP A 125 -11.82 7.95 5.52
N ARG A 126 -12.60 8.90 4.97
CA ARG A 126 -12.58 10.31 5.40
C ARG A 126 -12.97 10.45 6.86
N LYS A 127 -13.94 9.67 7.34
CA LYS A 127 -14.40 9.74 8.74
C LYS A 127 -13.28 9.36 9.70
N ALA A 128 -12.36 8.50 9.28
CA ALA A 128 -11.18 8.18 10.07
C ALA A 128 -10.27 9.39 10.25
N LEU A 129 -10.09 10.25 9.24
CA LEU A 129 -9.32 11.50 9.37
C LEU A 129 -10.00 12.53 10.27
N ASP A 130 -11.34 12.54 10.28
CA ASP A 130 -12.14 13.45 11.11
C ASP A 130 -12.23 13.03 12.59
N ASN A 131 -11.69 11.86 12.96
CA ASN A 131 -11.72 11.37 14.32
C ASN A 131 -10.97 12.34 15.25
N PRO A 132 -11.58 12.80 16.38
CA PRO A 132 -10.96 13.73 17.32
C PRO A 132 -9.58 13.30 17.81
N LYS A 133 -9.32 11.97 17.90
CA LYS A 133 -8.03 11.41 18.30
C LYS A 133 -6.88 11.81 17.38
N TYR A 134 -7.15 12.05 16.09
CA TYR A 134 -6.16 12.43 15.09
C TYR A 134 -6.29 13.90 14.69
N LYS A 135 -7.52 14.41 14.59
CA LYS A 135 -7.85 15.76 14.13
C LYS A 135 -7.11 16.86 14.90
N ASN A 136 -7.01 16.73 16.22
CA ASN A 136 -6.32 17.70 17.07
C ASN A 136 -4.79 17.68 16.94
N LYS A 137 -4.23 16.71 16.21
CA LYS A 137 -2.79 16.54 15.95
C LYS A 137 -2.41 16.80 14.48
N ILE A 138 -3.39 16.96 13.60
CA ILE A 138 -3.18 17.21 12.16
C ILE A 138 -3.17 18.73 11.93
N VAL A 139 -2.00 19.26 11.56
CA VAL A 139 -1.75 20.71 11.46
C VAL A 139 -2.03 21.29 10.06
N LYS A 140 -2.13 20.45 9.02
CA LYS A 140 -2.42 20.89 7.64
C LYS A 140 -3.55 20.08 7.01
N SER A 141 -4.37 20.78 6.22
CA SER A 141 -5.57 20.27 5.55
C SER A 141 -5.33 18.97 4.77
N PRO A 142 -6.30 18.05 4.74
CA PRO A 142 -6.17 16.80 3.99
C PRO A 142 -5.95 17.09 2.50
N LEU A 143 -4.86 16.57 1.94
CA LEU A 143 -4.65 16.57 0.50
C LEU A 143 -5.49 15.44 -0.09
N TYR A 144 -6.52 15.77 -0.87
CA TYR A 144 -7.37 14.77 -1.50
C TYR A 144 -6.70 14.30 -2.79
N ILE A 145 -6.04 13.14 -2.74
CA ILE A 145 -5.62 12.43 -3.95
C ILE A 145 -6.83 11.64 -4.42
N LYS A 146 -7.55 12.18 -5.42
CA LYS A 146 -8.64 11.45 -6.07
C LYS A 146 -8.02 10.28 -6.82
N SER A 147 -8.13 9.07 -6.28
CA SER A 147 -7.83 7.86 -7.01
C SER A 147 -8.94 7.61 -8.04
N ASP A 148 -8.94 8.38 -9.13
CA ASP A 148 -9.87 8.15 -10.27
C ASP A 148 -9.63 6.80 -10.98
N LEU A 149 -8.75 5.94 -10.43
CA LEU A 149 -8.38 4.64 -10.97
C LEU A 149 -9.10 3.44 -10.32
N MET A 150 -10.02 3.65 -9.37
CA MET A 150 -10.78 2.54 -8.75
C MET A 150 -12.31 2.63 -8.82
N VAL A 151 -12.87 3.65 -9.47
CA VAL A 151 -14.34 3.82 -9.57
C VAL A 151 -14.77 4.10 -11.00
N ARG A 152 -14.75 3.05 -11.84
CA ARG A 152 -15.66 2.92 -12.99
C ARG A 152 -16.09 1.46 -13.12
N GLU A 153 -16.91 1.02 -12.18
CA GLU A 153 -17.86 -0.08 -12.42
C GLU A 153 -19.20 0.40 -11.85
N LYS A 154 -19.96 1.10 -12.71
CA LYS A 154 -21.42 1.09 -12.78
C LYS A 154 -21.80 1.89 -14.02
N GLU A 155 -21.70 1.24 -15.16
CA GLU A 155 -22.57 1.38 -16.33
C GLU A 155 -22.42 0.12 -17.18
#